data_AF-K3VQI4-F1
#
_entry.id   AF-K3VQI4-F1
#
_cell.length_a   1.000
_cell.length_b   1.000
_cell.length_c   1.000
_cell.angle_alpha   90.00
_cell.angle_beta   90.00
_cell.angle_gamma   90.00
#
_symmetry.space_group_name_H-M   'P 1'
#
loop_
_entity.id
_entity.type
_entity.pdbx_description
1 polymer ?
#
loop_
_entity_poly.entity_id
_entity_poly.type
_entity_poly.pdbx_seq_one_letter_code
_entity_poly.pdbx_strand_id
1 'polypeptide(L)'
;MPNPMSIFGFGFGFASVAAAIQIPMFSSHSPTTSIHDRINHVLPALEDIMEIGGTAGVSIGVMAEGQVLIERHLGYADVEARKRADSGTRYPLGSLTKAFVATTVAKLVDDGLLKWDDPITTYIPGLSLKSDDTLATD
;
A
#
# COMPACT_ATOMS: atom_id res chain seq x y z
N MET A 1 39.30 16.08 -42.10
CA MET A 1 39.44 15.25 -40.87
C MET A 1 38.09 15.25 -40.15
N PRO A 2 37.62 14.10 -39.64
CA PRO A 2 36.21 13.85 -39.31
C PRO A 2 35.86 14.07 -37.83
N ASN A 3 34.57 14.32 -37.56
CA ASN A 3 33.95 14.38 -36.22
C ASN A 3 33.90 13.01 -35.53
N PRO A 4 33.69 12.98 -34.20
CA PRO A 4 32.55 12.20 -33.70
C PRO A 4 31.74 12.86 -32.56
N MET A 5 30.42 12.69 -32.68
CA MET A 5 29.38 12.80 -31.64
C MET A 5 29.50 11.67 -30.60
N SER A 6 29.01 11.88 -29.38
CA SER A 6 28.20 10.84 -28.70
C SER A 6 27.19 11.43 -27.72
N ILE A 7 25.92 11.28 -28.08
CA ILE A 7 24.72 11.35 -27.24
C ILE A 7 24.64 10.04 -26.44
N PHE A 8 24.50 10.11 -25.12
CA PHE A 8 24.17 8.95 -24.29
C PHE A 8 22.65 8.79 -24.26
N GLY A 9 22.13 7.86 -25.07
CA GLY A 9 20.77 7.34 -24.96
C GLY A 9 20.78 5.99 -24.23
N PHE A 10 20.05 5.88 -23.13
CA PHE A 10 19.76 4.59 -22.49
C PHE A 10 18.52 3.96 -23.14
N GLY A 11 18.74 3.22 -24.23
CA GLY A 11 17.74 2.33 -24.81
C GLY A 11 17.85 0.94 -24.21
N PHE A 12 16.85 0.48 -23.47
CA PHE A 12 16.74 -0.92 -23.09
C PHE A 12 16.18 -1.73 -24.26
N GLY A 13 17.07 -2.41 -24.98
CA GLY A 13 16.70 -3.43 -25.96
C GLY A 13 16.37 -4.75 -25.26
N PHE A 14 15.15 -5.25 -25.43
CA PHE A 14 14.80 -6.62 -25.06
C PHE A 14 15.32 -7.59 -26.13
N ALA A 15 16.45 -8.25 -25.85
CA ALA A 15 16.83 -9.46 -26.57
C ALA A 15 16.13 -10.66 -25.94
N SER A 16 15.21 -11.27 -26.68
CA SER A 16 14.54 -12.51 -26.30
C SER A 16 15.53 -13.67 -26.38
N VAL A 17 15.85 -14.27 -25.23
CA VAL A 17 16.51 -15.58 -25.16
C VAL A 17 15.48 -16.57 -24.65
N ALA A 18 14.97 -17.39 -25.56
CA ALA A 18 14.11 -18.52 -25.24
C ALA A 18 14.98 -19.66 -24.66
N ALA A 19 15.23 -19.60 -23.35
CA ALA A 19 15.65 -20.78 -22.60
C ALA A 19 14.38 -21.49 -22.12
N ALA A 20 14.18 -22.73 -22.56
CA ALA A 20 13.14 -23.62 -22.04
C ALA A 20 13.46 -23.97 -20.57
N ILE A 21 13.10 -23.06 -19.67
CA ILE A 21 13.06 -23.33 -18.24
C ILE A 21 11.86 -24.23 -18.03
N GLN A 22 12.13 -25.51 -17.74
CA GLN A 22 11.14 -26.46 -17.26
C GLN A 22 10.43 -25.81 -16.05
N ILE A 23 9.22 -25.31 -16.24
CA ILE A 23 8.39 -24.81 -15.15
C ILE A 23 8.12 -26.05 -14.28
N PRO A 24 8.57 -26.11 -13.01
CA PRO A 24 8.11 -27.17 -12.13
C PRO A 24 6.60 -27.04 -12.06
N MET A 25 5.89 -28.03 -12.61
CA MET A 25 4.47 -28.24 -12.38
C MET A 25 4.26 -28.15 -10.87
N PHE A 26 3.61 -27.08 -10.41
CA PHE A 26 3.19 -26.95 -9.03
C PHE A 26 2.23 -28.11 -8.75
N SER A 27 2.75 -29.16 -8.13
CA SER A 27 1.94 -30.24 -7.61
C SER A 27 1.08 -29.64 -6.50
N SER A 28 -0.23 -29.55 -6.72
CA SER A 28 -1.21 -28.96 -5.81
C SER A 28 -1.51 -29.90 -4.63
N HIS A 29 -0.50 -30.20 -3.83
CA HIS A 29 -0.68 -30.87 -2.54
C HIS A 29 -0.10 -29.97 -1.44
N SER A 30 -0.78 -28.85 -1.19
CA SER A 30 -0.66 -28.17 0.11
C SER A 30 -1.54 -28.92 1.11
N PRO A 31 -1.09 -29.12 2.36
CA PRO A 31 -2.01 -29.58 3.41
C PRO A 31 -3.17 -28.59 3.48
N THR A 32 -4.39 -29.11 3.57
CA THR A 32 -5.65 -28.36 3.63
C THR A 32 -5.79 -27.65 4.98
N THR A 33 -4.85 -26.78 5.33
CA THR A 33 -4.94 -25.99 6.56
C THR A 33 -5.93 -24.86 6.36
N SER A 34 -6.87 -24.69 7.28
CA SER A 34 -7.91 -23.67 7.17
C SER A 34 -7.28 -22.26 7.19
N ILE A 35 -7.99 -21.26 6.66
CA ILE A 35 -7.51 -19.86 6.71
C ILE A 35 -7.23 -19.42 8.16
N HIS A 36 -8.01 -19.92 9.12
CA HIS A 36 -7.82 -19.67 10.55
C HIS A 36 -6.47 -20.20 11.03
N ASP A 37 -6.11 -21.43 10.66
CA ASP A 37 -4.84 -22.04 11.07
C ASP A 37 -3.64 -21.29 10.49
N ARG A 38 -3.75 -20.85 9.23
CA ARG A 38 -2.71 -20.05 8.57
C ARG A 38 -2.50 -18.71 9.26
N ILE A 39 -3.57 -18.01 9.63
CA ILE A 39 -3.46 -16.73 10.32
C ILE A 39 -2.92 -16.96 11.74
N ASN A 40 -3.44 -17.95 12.48
CA ASN A 40 -2.95 -18.27 13.82
C ASN A 40 -1.46 -18.65 13.83
N HIS A 41 -0.96 -19.27 12.76
CA HIS A 41 0.45 -19.61 12.63
C HIS A 41 1.38 -18.38 12.53
N VAL A 42 0.91 -17.27 11.97
CA VAL A 42 1.73 -16.05 11.81
C VAL A 42 1.61 -15.08 13.00
N LEU A 43 0.61 -15.24 13.86
CA LEU A 43 0.41 -14.36 15.01
C LEU A 43 1.62 -14.29 15.97
N PRO A 44 2.34 -15.39 16.28
CA PRO A 44 3.49 -15.33 17.18
C PRO A 44 4.61 -14.41 16.67
N ALA A 45 4.81 -14.33 15.35
CA ALA A 45 5.83 -13.47 14.76
C ALA A 45 5.56 -11.97 14.98
N LEU A 46 4.33 -11.59 15.38
CA LEU A 46 3.98 -10.20 15.68
C LEU A 46 4.69 -9.69 16.92
N GLU A 47 4.85 -10.53 17.95
CA GLU A 47 5.55 -10.14 19.18
C GLU A 47 7.03 -9.86 18.87
N ASP A 48 7.67 -10.71 18.08
CA ASP A 48 9.05 -10.52 17.61
C ASP A 48 9.19 -9.19 16.82
N ILE A 49 8.26 -8.91 15.90
CA ILE A 49 8.26 -7.66 15.12
C ILE A 49 8.05 -6.43 16.02
N MET A 50 7.15 -6.54 17.02
CA MET A 50 6.91 -5.46 17.97
C MET A 50 8.15 -5.16 18.82
N GLU A 51 8.87 -6.21 19.25
CA GLU A 51 10.13 -6.07 19.99
C GLU A 51 11.20 -5.38 19.13
N ILE A 52 11.42 -5.88 17.89
CA ILE A 52 12.39 -5.30 16.95
C ILE A 52 12.06 -3.83 16.63
N GLY A 53 10.78 -3.54 16.41
CA GLY A 53 10.31 -2.20 16.04
C GLY A 53 10.13 -1.24 17.21
N GLY A 54 10.32 -1.69 18.46
CA GLY A 54 10.01 -0.89 19.66
C GLY A 54 8.55 -0.44 19.73
N THR A 55 7.63 -1.21 19.15
CA THR A 55 6.22 -0.83 19.03
C THR A 55 5.48 -1.14 20.32
N ALA A 56 4.93 -0.11 20.97
CA ALA A 56 4.28 -0.23 22.27
C ALA A 56 2.99 -1.08 22.24
N GLY A 57 2.24 -1.06 21.14
CA GLY A 57 1.01 -1.82 20.98
C GLY A 57 0.50 -1.86 19.56
N VAL A 58 -0.18 -2.95 19.22
CA VAL A 58 -0.67 -3.25 17.86
C VAL A 58 -2.08 -3.83 17.96
N SER A 59 -2.95 -3.46 17.03
CA SER A 59 -4.26 -4.06 16.83
C SER A 59 -4.36 -4.61 15.42
N ILE A 60 -4.76 -5.88 15.28
CA ILE A 60 -4.87 -6.59 14.00
C ILE A 60 -6.23 -7.25 13.90
N GLY A 61 -6.86 -7.08 12.73
CA GLY A 61 -8.09 -7.76 12.37
C GLY A 61 -7.98 -8.39 10.98
N VAL A 62 -8.56 -9.57 10.80
CA VAL A 62 -8.73 -10.21 9.49
C VAL A 62 -10.21 -10.49 9.28
N MET A 63 -10.75 -10.01 8.17
CA MET A 63 -12.14 -10.19 7.79
C MET A 63 -12.21 -10.82 6.39
N ALA A 64 -13.10 -11.80 6.21
CA ALA A 64 -13.41 -12.39 4.91
C ALA A 64 -14.92 -12.58 4.81
N GLU A 65 -15.49 -12.29 3.64
CA GLU A 65 -16.93 -12.48 3.37
C GLU A 65 -17.85 -11.81 4.41
N GLY A 66 -17.44 -10.64 4.91
CA GLY A 66 -18.19 -9.89 5.93
C GLY A 66 -18.09 -10.47 7.35
N GLN A 67 -17.32 -11.54 7.57
CA GLN A 67 -17.08 -12.15 8.87
C GLN A 67 -15.68 -11.85 9.39
N VAL A 68 -15.59 -11.39 10.64
CA VAL A 68 -14.32 -11.22 11.34
C VAL A 68 -13.81 -12.61 11.72
N LEU A 69 -12.69 -12.99 11.11
CA LEU A 69 -12.05 -14.29 11.37
C LEU A 69 -11.16 -14.19 12.61
N ILE A 70 -10.40 -13.09 12.74
CA ILE A 70 -9.50 -12.83 13.85
C ILE A 70 -9.53 -11.35 14.22
N GLU A 71 -9.46 -11.08 15.52
CA GLU A 71 -9.25 -9.78 16.14
C GLU A 71 -8.29 -9.96 17.31
N ARG A 72 -7.17 -9.23 17.31
CA ARG A 72 -6.13 -9.31 18.34
C ARG A 72 -5.60 -7.92 18.67
N HIS A 73 -5.33 -7.71 19.96
CA HIS A 73 -4.73 -6.48 20.48
C HIS A 73 -3.57 -6.87 21.38
N LEU A 74 -2.38 -6.34 21.10
CA LEU A 74 -1.14 -6.63 21.81
C LEU A 74 -0.57 -5.33 22.36
N GLY A 75 0.12 -5.44 23.50
CA GLY A 75 0.79 -4.30 24.14
C GLY A 75 -0.17 -3.26 24.72
N TYR A 76 0.25 -2.00 24.67
CA TYR A 76 -0.39 -0.88 25.37
C TYR A 76 -0.89 0.19 24.39
N ALA A 77 -2.08 0.71 24.68
CA ALA A 77 -2.58 1.95 24.09
C ALA A 77 -1.89 3.18 24.70
N ASP A 78 -1.50 3.06 25.97
CA ASP A 78 -0.76 4.08 26.71
C ASP A 78 0.22 3.37 27.67
N VAL A 79 1.52 3.57 27.44
CA VAL A 79 2.59 2.92 28.22
C VAL A 79 2.69 3.52 29.61
N GLU A 80 2.55 4.84 29.75
CA GLU A 80 2.69 5.55 31.02
C GLU A 80 1.51 5.23 31.94
N ALA A 81 0.29 5.28 31.40
CA ALA A 81 -0.92 4.92 32.12
C ALA A 81 -1.12 3.40 32.25
N ARG A 82 -0.22 2.58 31.67
CA ARG A 82 -0.33 1.11 31.59
C ARG A 82 -1.68 0.63 31.04
N LYS A 83 -2.27 1.39 30.12
CA LYS A 83 -3.54 1.05 29.49
C LYS A 83 -3.29 0.06 28.36
N ARG A 84 -3.88 -1.13 28.46
CA ARG A 84 -3.80 -2.16 27.41
C ARG A 84 -4.54 -1.71 26.15
N ALA A 85 -4.03 -2.12 24.99
CA ALA A 85 -4.77 -1.97 23.74
C ALA A 85 -5.98 -2.92 23.73
N ASP A 86 -7.08 -2.44 23.16
CA ASP A 86 -8.36 -3.13 23.03
C ASP A 86 -9.08 -2.69 21.75
N SER A 87 -10.27 -3.24 21.50
CA SER A 87 -11.10 -2.93 20.32
C SER A 87 -11.58 -1.47 20.25
N GLY A 88 -11.54 -0.75 21.38
CA GLY A 88 -11.86 0.68 21.46
C GLY A 88 -10.66 1.59 21.25
N THR A 89 -9.46 1.03 21.13
CA THR A 89 -8.22 1.81 21.02
C THR A 89 -8.14 2.51 19.65
N ARG A 90 -7.93 3.82 19.70
CA ARG A 90 -7.84 4.66 18.49
C ARG A 90 -6.37 4.94 18.18
N TYR A 91 -6.00 4.72 16.93
CA TYR A 91 -4.66 5.00 16.40
C TYR A 91 -4.73 6.14 15.39
N PRO A 92 -3.72 7.02 15.33
CA PRO A 92 -3.63 8.00 14.25
C PRO A 92 -3.41 7.30 12.91
N LEU A 93 -4.31 7.51 11.95
CA LEU A 93 -4.25 6.84 10.63
C LEU A 93 -3.13 7.35 9.73
N GLY A 94 -2.67 8.58 9.92
CA GLY A 94 -1.62 9.20 9.10
C GLY A 94 -1.95 9.12 7.60
N SER A 95 -1.00 8.65 6.78
CA SER A 95 -1.16 8.56 5.33
C SER A 95 -2.27 7.61 4.87
N LEU A 96 -2.78 6.71 5.71
CA LEU A 96 -3.96 5.89 5.37
C LEU A 96 -5.19 6.76 5.11
N THR A 97 -5.22 7.99 5.64
CA THR A 97 -6.26 8.99 5.34
C THR A 97 -6.40 9.28 3.84
N LYS A 98 -5.35 9.11 3.03
CA LYS A 98 -5.39 9.33 1.58
C LYS A 98 -6.39 8.40 0.87
N ALA A 99 -6.60 7.18 1.36
CA ALA A 99 -7.60 6.28 0.80
C ALA A 99 -9.02 6.85 0.93
N PHE A 100 -9.33 7.48 2.07
CA PHE A 100 -10.60 8.15 2.30
C PHE A 100 -10.78 9.37 1.38
N VAL A 101 -9.72 10.18 1.24
CA VAL A 101 -9.74 11.34 0.33
C VAL A 101 -9.95 10.89 -1.11
N ALA A 102 -9.18 9.91 -1.57
CA ALA A 102 -9.30 9.35 -2.92
C ALA A 102 -10.70 8.77 -3.16
N THR A 103 -11.27 8.06 -2.18
CA THR A 103 -12.64 7.50 -2.28
C THR A 103 -13.68 8.61 -2.35
N THR A 104 -13.53 9.67 -1.55
CA THR A 104 -14.42 10.83 -1.59
C THR A 104 -14.38 11.51 -2.95
N VAL A 105 -13.19 11.71 -3.51
CA VAL A 105 -13.03 12.28 -4.86
C VAL A 105 -13.66 11.36 -5.91
N ALA A 106 -13.42 10.04 -5.84
CA ALA A 106 -14.02 9.09 -6.76
C ALA A 106 -15.55 9.11 -6.70
N LYS A 107 -16.13 9.24 -5.50
CA LYS A 107 -17.59 9.40 -5.30
C LYS A 107 -18.11 10.68 -5.98
N LEU A 108 -17.40 11.80 -5.85
CA LEU A 108 -17.77 13.05 -6.51
C LEU A 108 -17.68 12.96 -8.04
N VAL A 109 -16.73 12.18 -8.56
CA VAL A 109 -16.63 11.91 -10.00
C VAL A 109 -17.79 11.03 -10.47
N ASP A 110 -18.12 9.98 -9.71
CA ASP A 110 -19.28 9.10 -9.97
C ASP A 110 -20.60 9.88 -9.96
N ASP A 111 -20.75 10.84 -9.03
CA ASP A 111 -21.90 11.75 -8.95
C ASP A 111 -21.90 12.84 -10.05
N GLY A 112 -20.88 12.89 -10.91
CA GLY A 112 -20.74 13.87 -11.99
C GLY A 112 -20.41 15.29 -11.53
N LEU A 113 -20.05 15.47 -10.25
CA LEU A 113 -19.69 16.76 -9.65
C LEU A 113 -18.22 17.14 -9.90
N LEU A 114 -17.37 16.14 -10.11
CA LEU A 114 -15.98 16.28 -10.53
C LEU A 114 -15.71 15.44 -11.79
N LYS A 115 -14.60 15.70 -12.47
CA LYS A 115 -14.05 14.84 -13.52
C LYS A 115 -12.54 14.68 -13.32
N TRP A 116 -12.02 13.50 -13.64
CA TRP A 116 -10.60 13.20 -13.48
C TRP A 116 -9.69 14.10 -14.32
N ASP A 117 -10.13 14.43 -15.53
CA ASP A 117 -9.33 15.16 -16.51
C ASP A 117 -9.60 16.66 -16.52
N ASP A 118 -10.55 17.14 -15.71
CA ASP A 118 -10.79 18.57 -15.60
C ASP A 118 -9.57 19.24 -14.93
N PRO A 119 -9.06 20.36 -15.48
CA PRO A 119 -7.98 21.07 -14.83
C PRO A 119 -8.45 21.56 -13.47
N ILE A 120 -7.58 21.50 -12.46
CA ILE A 120 -7.93 21.88 -11.07
C ILE A 120 -8.45 23.32 -10.97
N THR A 121 -8.04 24.19 -11.89
CA THR A 121 -8.50 25.59 -12.00
C THR A 121 -9.99 25.71 -12.33
N THR A 122 -10.62 24.68 -12.90
CA THR A 122 -12.07 24.58 -13.08
C THR A 122 -12.81 24.64 -11.74
N TYR A 123 -12.25 23.99 -10.71
CA TYR A 123 -12.87 23.88 -9.39
C TYR A 123 -12.33 24.89 -8.38
N ILE A 124 -11.10 25.36 -8.57
CA ILE A 124 -10.46 26.38 -7.73
C ILE A 124 -9.99 27.54 -8.62
N PRO A 125 -10.88 28.49 -8.96
CA PRO A 125 -10.53 29.63 -9.80
C PRO A 125 -9.41 30.46 -9.18
N GLY A 126 -8.40 30.80 -9.99
CA GLY A 126 -7.25 31.60 -9.54
C GLY A 126 -6.14 30.79 -8.87
N LEU A 127 -6.27 29.46 -8.75
CA LEU A 127 -5.15 28.60 -8.36
C LEU A 127 -4.05 28.65 -9.43
N SER A 128 -2.93 29.27 -9.09
CA SER A 128 -1.72 29.26 -9.91
C SER A 128 -0.69 28.34 -9.24
N LEU A 129 -0.40 27.21 -9.87
CA LEU A 129 0.71 26.36 -9.47
C LEU A 129 1.95 26.89 -10.19
N LYS A 130 3.03 27.17 -9.45
CA LYS A 130 4.33 27.43 -10.09
C LYS A 130 4.67 26.20 -10.93
N SER A 131 4.81 26.36 -12.24
CA SER A 131 5.44 25.35 -13.06
C SER A 131 6.90 25.26 -12.61
N ASP A 132 7.32 24.07 -12.21
CA ASP A 132 8.74 23.75 -12.16
C ASP A 132 9.08 23.33 -13.60
N ASP A 133 9.66 24.25 -14.38
CA ASP A 133 9.96 24.07 -15.81
C ASP A 133 10.98 22.94 -16.09
N THR A 134 11.36 22.16 -15.07
CA THR A 134 12.28 21.02 -15.14
C THR A 134 11.61 19.66 -15.30
N LEU A 135 10.28 19.54 -15.17
CA LEU A 135 9.56 18.26 -15.23
C LEU A 135 8.60 18.12 -16.42
N ALA A 136 8.59 19.10 -17.34
CA ALA A 136 7.83 19.03 -18.58
C ALA A 136 8.71 19.47 -19.77
N THR A 137 9.51 18.54 -20.29
CA THR A 137 9.97 18.59 -21.67
C THR A 137 9.60 17.27 -22.31
N ASP A 138 8.68 17.35 -23.28
CA ASP A 138 8.29 16.43 -24.36
C ASP A 138 8.44 14.90 -24.19
#